data_AF-A0A915CR47-F1
#
_entry.id   AF-A0A915CR47-F1
#
_cell.length_a   1.000
_cell.length_b   1.000
_cell.length_c   1.000
_cell.angle_alpha   90.00
_cell.angle_beta   90.00
_cell.angle_gamma   90.00
#
_symmetry.space_group_name_H-M   'P 1'
#
loop_
_entity.id
_entity.type
_entity.pdbx_description
1 polymer ?
#
loop_
_entity_poly.entity_id
_entity_poly.type
_entity_poly.pdbx_seq_one_letter_code
_entity_poly.pdbx_strand_id
1 'polypeptide(L)' 'MVFSTRISIQWPPAPAQEPTKTYVMTSPKDQHFVDLRPYLSNTLPVAKTSFPFEWSMSGTEEELENGNIMFHH' A
#
# COMPACT_ATOMS: atom_id res chain seq x y z
N MET A 1 -0.17 15.52 -6.87
CA MET A 1 0.13 14.16 -6.39
C MET A 1 0.35 14.22 -4.90
N VAL A 2 -0.15 13.22 -4.18
CA VAL A 2 0.10 13.03 -2.74
C VAL A 2 0.97 11.79 -2.60
N PHE A 3 1.97 11.88 -1.71
CA PHE A 3 2.86 10.79 -1.38
C PHE A 3 2.71 10.49 0.11
N SER A 4 2.38 9.24 0.44
CA SER A 4 2.25 8.80 1.82
C SER A 4 3.06 7.54 2.08
N THR A 5 3.46 7.39 3.33
CA THR A 5 4.19 6.21 3.82
C THR A 5 3.37 5.58 4.94
N ARG A 6 3.28 4.25 4.95
CA ARG A 6 2.61 3.53 6.05
C ARG A 6 3.50 3.47 7.28
N ILE A 7 2.94 3.79 8.45
CA ILE A 7 3.65 3.72 9.73
C ILE A 7 3.56 2.32 10.32
N SER A 8 2.37 1.71 10.27
CA SER A 8 2.13 0.34 10.70
C SER A 8 0.89 -0.24 10.05
N ILE A 9 0.82 -1.57 10.05
CA ILE A 9 -0.38 -2.32 9.74
C ILE A 9 -0.66 -3.31 10.88
N GLN A 10 -1.93 -3.44 11.24
CA GLN A 10 -2.38 -4.41 12.22
C GLN A 10 -3.41 -5.31 11.56
N TRP A 11 -3.07 -6.60 11.50
CA TRP A 11 -3.99 -7.65 11.10
C TRP A 11 -4.43 -8.40 12.35
N PRO A 12 -5.63 -8.14 12.90
CA PRO A 12 -6.08 -8.81 14.12
C PRO A 12 -6.06 -10.35 13.96
N PRO A 13 -5.65 -11.10 14.99
CA PRO A 13 -5.33 -10.66 16.36
C PRO A 13 -3.88 -10.21 16.57
N ALA A 14 -3.04 -10.18 15.52
CA ALA A 14 -1.63 -9.83 15.67
C ALA A 14 -1.44 -8.37 16.15
N PRO A 15 -0.34 -8.08 16.88
CA PRO A 15 0.03 -6.71 17.19
C PRO A 15 0.38 -5.93 15.92
N ALA A 16 0.30 -4.60 15.97
CA ALA A 16 0.70 -3.74 14.86
C ALA A 16 2.19 -3.92 14.56
N GLN A 17 2.54 -4.02 13.28
CA GLN A 17 3.90 -4.14 12.79
C GLN A 17 4.06 -3.44 11.44
N GLU A 18 5.30 -3.17 11.02
CA GLU A 18 5.58 -2.65 9.68
C GLU A 18 6.78 -3.38 9.08
N PRO A 19 6.56 -4.53 8.43
CA PRO A 19 7.66 -5.30 7.84
C PRO A 19 8.09 -4.74 6.48
N THR A 20 7.49 -3.65 6.00
CA THR A 20 7.74 -3.13 4.66
C THR A 20 8.15 -1.66 4.69
N LYS A 21 8.71 -1.19 3.58
CA LYS A 21 8.82 0.25 3.31
C LYS A 21 7.70 0.65 2.35
N THR A 22 6.48 0.75 2.86
CA THR A 22 5.29 1.03 2.03
C THR A 22 5.26 2.48 1.54
N TYR A 23 4.97 2.64 0.25
CA TYR A 23 4.72 3.92 -0.39
C TYR A 23 3.39 3.88 -1.13
N VAL A 24 2.57 4.90 -0.92
CA VAL A 24 1.33 5.11 -1.69
C VAL A 24 1.41 6.46 -2.38
N MET A 25 1.21 6.43 -3.69
CA MET A 25 1.18 7.60 -4.56
C MET A 25 -0.22 7.75 -5.10
N THR A 26 -0.83 8.90 -4.90
CA THR A 26 -2.14 9.22 -5.51
C THR A 26 -2.02 10.44 -6.40
N SER A 27 -2.71 10.42 -7.54
CA SER A 27 -2.96 11.59 -8.38
C SER A 27 -4.43 11.98 -8.25
N PRO A 28 -4.78 12.92 -7.34
CA PRO A 28 -6.19 13.28 -7.12
C PRO A 28 -6.88 13.84 -8.36
N LYS A 29 -6.13 14.48 -9.27
CA LYS A 29 -6.70 15.02 -10.52
C LYS A 29 -7.05 13.93 -11.52
N ASP A 30 -6.20 12.91 -11.60
CA ASP A 30 -6.34 11.84 -12.58
C ASP A 30 -6.99 10.59 -11.95
N GLN A 31 -7.38 10.68 -10.68
CA GLN A 31 -8.02 9.60 -9.93
C GLN A 31 -7.22 8.30 -9.99
N HIS A 32 -5.89 8.36 -9.96
CA HIS A 32 -5.03 7.19 -10.03
C HIS A 32 -4.28 6.97 -8.72
N PHE A 33 -4.05 5.71 -8.35
CA PHE A 33 -3.18 5.37 -7.23
C PHE A 33 -2.21 4.22 -7.55
N VAL A 34 -1.11 4.20 -6.83
CA VAL A 34 -0.11 3.13 -6.82
C VAL A 34 0.32 2.87 -5.38
N ASP A 35 0.18 1.64 -4.90
CA ASP A 35 0.61 1.16 -3.58
C ASP A 35 1.69 0.09 -3.77
N LEU A 36 2.89 0.36 -3.25
CA LEU A 36 4.03 -0.53 -3.29
C LEU A 36 4.52 -0.83 -1.88
N ARG A 37 4.68 -2.12 -1.56
CA ARG A 37 5.07 -2.58 -0.23
C ARG A 37 6.31 -3.50 -0.26
N PRO A 38 7.49 -2.98 -0.63
CA PRO A 38 8.73 -3.76 -0.58
C PRO A 38 9.08 -4.16 0.85
N TYR A 39 9.53 -5.41 1.06
CA TYR A 39 10.02 -5.83 2.37
C TYR A 39 11.26 -5.04 2.79
N LEU A 40 11.41 -4.78 4.08
CA LEU A 40 12.69 -4.34 4.64
C LEU A 40 13.71 -5.48 4.53
N SER A 41 14.99 -5.17 4.37
CA SER A 41 16.02 -6.20 4.13
C SER A 41 16.10 -7.25 5.26
N ASN A 42 15.78 -6.87 6.50
CA ASN A 42 15.77 -7.75 7.66
C ASN A 42 14.45 -8.52 7.87
N THR A 43 13.41 -8.23 7.08
CA THR A 43 12.09 -8.87 7.16
C THR A 43 11.72 -9.65 5.90
N LEU A 44 12.54 -9.58 4.84
CA LEU A 44 12.34 -10.30 3.59
C LEU A 44 12.34 -11.83 3.85
N PRO A 45 11.22 -12.52 3.56
CA PRO A 45 11.18 -13.97 3.66
C PRO A 45 12.10 -14.61 2.61
N VAL A 46 12.88 -15.63 2.99
CA VAL A 46 13.78 -16.36 2.08
C VAL A 46 13.05 -16.88 0.83
N ALA A 47 11.78 -17.27 0.98
CA ALA A 47 10.94 -17.76 -0.12
C ALA A 47 10.47 -16.67 -1.11
N LYS A 48 10.67 -15.37 -0.81
CA LYS A 48 10.14 -14.24 -1.60
C LYS A 48 11.23 -13.41 -2.28
N THR A 49 12.41 -13.97 -2.54
CA THR A 49 13.51 -13.25 -3.19
C THR A 49 13.24 -12.85 -4.65
N SER A 50 12.42 -13.62 -5.37
CA SER A 50 12.02 -13.31 -6.76
C SER A 50 11.00 -12.17 -6.87
N PHE A 51 10.21 -11.95 -5.82
CA PHE A 51 9.23 -10.87 -5.72
C PHE A 51 9.27 -10.29 -4.30
N PRO A 52 10.21 -9.37 -4.02
CA PRO A 52 10.50 -8.88 -2.66
C PRO A 52 9.48 -7.85 -2.16
N PHE A 53 8.20 -8.04 -2.50
CA PHE A 53 7.09 -7.20 -2.09
C PHE A 53 6.10 -8.03 -1.25
N GLU A 54 5.61 -7.43 -0.17
CA GLU A 54 4.45 -7.93 0.55
C GLU A 54 3.20 -7.84 -0.33
N TRP A 55 3.06 -6.70 -1.01
CA TRP A 55 1.98 -6.39 -1.93
C TRP A 55 2.42 -5.32 -2.93
N SER A 56 1.80 -5.32 -4.11
CA SER A 56 1.82 -4.20 -5.05
C SER A 56 0.48 -4.09 -5.75
N MET A 57 -0.10 -2.91 -5.82
CA MET A 57 -1.35 -2.66 -6.55
C MET A 57 -1.36 -1.26 -7.15
N SER A 58 -2.14 -1.09 -8.20
CA SER A 58 -2.41 0.21 -8.81
C SER A 58 -3.85 0.23 -9.26
N GLY A 59 -4.41 1.42 -9.45
CA GLY A 59 -5.82 1.49 -9.80
C GLY A 59 -6.34 2.91 -9.94
N THR A 60 -7.67 3.01 -9.91
CA THR A 60 -8.38 4.28 -9.92
C THR A 60 -9.20 4.51 -8.65
N GLU A 61 -9.37 5.77 -8.28
CA GLU A 61 -10.18 6.23 -7.15
C GLU A 61 -11.46 6.88 -7.70
N GLU A 62 -12.62 6.43 -7.25
CA GLU A 62 -13.89 7.09 -7.56
C GLU A 62 -14.41 7.77 -6.30
N GLU A 63 -14.59 9.09 -6.35
CA GLU A 63 -15.26 9.84 -5.28
C GLU A 63 -16.76 9.56 -5.34
N LEU A 64 -17.28 8.94 -4.27
CA LEU A 64 -18.70 8.69 -4.08
C LEU A 64 -19.35 9.83 -3.29
N GLU A 65 -20.69 9.82 -3.24
CA GLU A 65 -21.43 10.73 -2.37
C GLU A 65 -20.97 10.63 -0.90
N ASN A 66 -21.03 11.78 -0.21
CA ASN A 66 -20.62 11.95 1.20
C ASN A 66 -19.12 11.80 1.47
N GLY A 67 -18.26 11.97 0.46
CA GLY A 67 -16.80 11.97 0.63
C GLY A 67 -16.20 10.59 0.84
N ASN A 68 -16.95 9.53 0.51
CA ASN A 68 -16.41 8.18 0.45
C ASN A 68 -15.59 8.00 -0.84
N ILE A 69 -14.58 7.15 -0.81
CA ILE A 69 -13.75 6.83 -1.97
C ILE A 69 -13.84 5.32 -2.23
N MET A 70 -14.16 4.95 -3.47
CA MET A 70 -14.09 3.57 -3.95
C MET A 70 -12.79 3.35 -4.73
N PHE A 71 -12.07 2.27 -4.41
CA PHE A 71 -10.83 1.91 -5.08
C PHE A 71 -11.06 0.75 -6.05
N HIS A 72 -10.78 0.99 -7.33
CA HIS A 72 -10.80 -0.01 -8.40
C HIS A 72 -9.37 -0.45 -8.69
N HIS A 73 -9.08 -1.76 -8.69
CA HIS A 73 -7.73 -2.32 -8.81
C HIS A 73 -7.66 -3.49 -9.80
#